data_AF-A0A529NDK9-F1
#
_entry.id   AF-A0A529NDK9-F1
#
_cell.length_a   1.000
_cell.length_b   1.000
_cell.length_c   1.000
_cell.angle_alpha   90.00
_cell.angle_beta   90.00
_cell.angle_gamma   90.00
#
_symmetry.space_group_name_H-M   'P 1'
#
loop_
_entity.id
_entity.type
_entity.pdbx_description
1 polymer ?
#
loop_
_entity_poly.entity_id
_entity_poly.type
_entity_poly.pdbx_seq_one_letter_code
_entity_poly.pdbx_strand_id
1 'polypeptide(L)'
;AALSSLPYAPVESMRALRCFLTKPLHRIWGIFGFVDSFSENLSWFARTYLAINQGPIIAMIENHRSGLIWELFMSAPEVREGLSVLGFVEI
;
A
#
# COMPACT_ATOMS: atom_id res chain seq x y z
N ALA A 1 6.07 1.59 -0.52
CA ALA A 1 6.47 1.27 0.87
C ALA A 1 5.50 1.90 1.88
N ALA A 2 5.76 3.09 2.43
CA ALA A 2 5.00 3.66 3.56
C ALA A 2 3.47 3.67 3.37
N LEU A 3 2.96 4.07 2.20
CA LEU A 3 1.51 4.14 1.96
C LEU A 3 0.82 2.77 2.10
N SER A 4 1.46 1.70 1.64
CA SER A 4 0.92 0.34 1.76
C SER A 4 1.02 -0.22 3.18
N SER A 5 1.70 0.48 4.09
CA SER A 5 1.83 0.12 5.50
C SER A 5 0.75 0.76 6.39
N LEU A 6 -0.22 1.45 5.79
CA LEU A 6 -1.33 2.11 6.51
C LEU A 6 -2.04 1.22 7.54
N PRO A 7 -2.38 -0.05 7.25
CA PRO A 7 -3.01 -0.90 8.24
C PRO A 7 -2.15 -1.22 9.47
N TYR A 8 -0.82 -1.09 9.36
CA TYR A 8 0.12 -1.46 10.42
C TYR A 8 0.64 -0.26 11.20
N ALA A 9 0.95 0.84 10.50
CA ALA A 9 1.55 2.05 11.06
C ALA A 9 0.85 3.30 10.50
N PRO A 10 -0.44 3.53 10.83
CA PRO A 10 -1.24 4.55 10.16
C PRO A 10 -0.73 5.98 10.40
N VAL A 11 -0.24 6.28 11.61
CA VAL A 11 0.25 7.61 11.97
C VAL A 11 1.50 7.97 11.16
N GLU A 12 2.47 7.05 11.10
CA GLU A 12 3.73 7.22 10.38
C GLU A 12 3.51 7.24 8.88
N SER A 13 2.65 6.35 8.37
CA SER A 13 2.31 6.27 6.95
C SER A 13 1.61 7.54 6.47
N MET A 14 0.69 8.09 7.27
CA MET A 14 0.06 9.37 6.98
C MET A 14 1.03 10.54 7.09
N ARG A 15 1.99 10.50 8.03
CA ARG A 15 3.06 11.50 8.12
C ARG A 15 3.94 11.47 6.86
N ALA A 16 4.30 10.29 6.37
CA ALA A 16 5.04 10.13 5.12
C ALA A 16 4.25 10.65 3.91
N LEU A 17 2.96 10.30 3.79
CA LEU A 17 2.08 10.82 2.74
C LEU A 17 2.05 12.35 2.74
N ARG A 18 1.80 12.98 3.90
CA ARG A 18 1.80 14.44 4.04
C ARG A 18 3.15 15.04 3.65
N CYS A 19 4.26 14.42 4.03
CA CYS A 19 5.60 14.84 3.62
C CYS A 19 5.79 14.74 2.10
N PHE A 20 5.33 13.66 1.45
CA PHE A 20 5.43 13.55 0.00
C PHE A 20 4.63 14.64 -0.70
N LEU A 21 3.46 15.00 -0.19
CA LEU A 21 2.66 16.10 -0.75
C LEU A 21 3.32 17.48 -0.65
N THR A 22 4.36 17.66 0.19
CA THR A 22 5.15 18.92 0.23
C THR A 22 6.35 18.91 -0.72
N LYS A 23 6.66 17.80 -1.37
CA LYS A 23 7.76 17.69 -2.34
C LYS A 23 7.36 18.32 -3.69
N PRO A 24 8.29 18.45 -4.66
CA PRO A 24 7.95 18.93 -6.00
C PRO A 24 6.93 18.01 -6.69
N LEU A 25 5.64 18.28 -6.48
CA LEU A 25 4.56 17.34 -6.76
C LEU A 25 4.50 16.97 -8.26
N HIS A 26 4.76 17.93 -9.15
CA HIS A 26 4.87 17.70 -10.59
C HIS A 26 5.95 16.69 -11.01
N ARG A 27 6.92 16.36 -10.13
CA ARG A 27 7.97 15.35 -10.38
C ARG A 27 7.65 13.98 -9.78
N ILE A 28 6.83 13.94 -8.72
CA ILE A 28 6.53 12.69 -8.00
C ILE A 28 5.09 12.23 -8.14
N TRP A 29 4.20 13.05 -8.69
CA TRP A 29 2.78 12.74 -8.84
C TRP A 29 2.36 12.92 -10.29
N GLY A 30 1.66 11.92 -10.82
CA GLY A 30 1.06 11.97 -12.15
C GLY A 30 -0.27 11.24 -12.18
N ILE A 31 -0.69 10.81 -13.37
CA ILE A 31 -2.05 10.28 -13.60
C ILE A 31 -2.37 9.00 -12.81
N PHE A 32 -1.36 8.27 -12.36
CA PHE A 32 -1.51 7.04 -11.56
C PHE A 32 -1.11 7.22 -10.08
N GLY A 33 -1.05 8.47 -9.60
CA GLY A 33 -0.62 8.81 -8.25
C GLY A 33 0.88 9.03 -8.13
N PHE A 34 1.48 8.62 -7.01
CA PHE A 34 2.93 8.74 -6.81
C PHE A 34 3.71 7.87 -7.81
N VAL A 35 4.81 8.39 -8.33
CA VAL A 35 5.80 7.62 -9.12
C VAL A 35 6.45 6.55 -8.25
N ASP A 36 7.04 5.56 -8.91
CA ASP A 36 7.60 4.36 -8.27
C ASP A 36 8.59 4.67 -7.13
N SER A 37 9.48 5.63 -7.35
CA SER A 37 10.51 6.02 -6.39
C SER A 37 11.13 7.38 -6.74
N PHE A 38 11.81 8.00 -5.76
CA PHE A 38 12.59 9.21 -5.96
C PHE A 38 13.76 9.29 -4.96
N SER A 39 14.77 10.10 -5.27
CA SER A 39 15.89 10.43 -4.40
C SER A 39 16.22 11.92 -4.53
N GLU A 40 15.93 12.68 -3.47
CA GLU A 40 16.23 14.13 -3.43
C GLU A 40 17.73 14.39 -3.47
N ASN A 41 18.53 13.59 -2.76
CA ASN A 41 19.99 13.70 -2.73
C ASN A 41 20.61 13.55 -4.13
N LEU A 42 20.04 12.70 -4.96
CA LEU A 42 20.50 12.47 -6.34
C LEU A 42 19.72 13.30 -7.37
N SER A 43 18.77 14.14 -6.94
CA SER A 43 17.84 14.87 -7.81
C SER A 43 17.13 13.98 -8.84
N TRP A 44 16.90 12.70 -8.49
CA TRP A 44 16.39 11.65 -9.37
C TRP A 44 14.95 11.29 -9.02
N PHE A 45 14.12 11.10 -10.04
CA PHE A 45 12.69 10.86 -9.93
C PHE A 45 12.31 9.84 -10.98
N ALA A 46 11.65 8.75 -10.57
CA ALA A 46 11.19 7.73 -11.50
C ALA A 46 10.20 8.32 -12.51
N ARG A 47 10.25 7.82 -13.74
CA ARG A 47 9.24 8.12 -14.79
C ARG A 47 8.26 6.97 -14.97
N THR A 48 8.27 6.03 -14.03
CA THR A 48 7.58 4.74 -14.11
C THR A 48 6.57 4.61 -12.99
N TYR A 49 5.59 3.75 -13.25
CA TYR A 49 4.64 3.23 -12.29
C TYR A 49 4.65 1.72 -12.43
N LEU A 50 4.96 1.01 -11.35
CA LEU A 50 4.92 -0.44 -11.36
C LEU A 50 3.62 -0.92 -10.72
N ALA A 51 2.88 -1.79 -11.41
CA ALA A 51 1.60 -2.29 -10.91
C ALA A 51 1.74 -2.95 -9.52
N ILE A 52 2.86 -3.66 -9.29
CA ILE A 52 3.19 -4.29 -8.01
C ILE A 52 3.42 -3.28 -6.87
N ASN A 53 3.69 -2.00 -7.18
CA ASN A 53 3.85 -0.94 -6.20
C ASN A 53 2.59 -0.09 -6.04
N GLN A 54 1.89 0.21 -7.14
CA GLN A 54 0.64 0.98 -7.11
C GLN A 54 -0.53 0.19 -6.53
N GLY A 55 -0.65 -1.09 -6.89
CA GLY A 55 -1.76 -1.96 -6.45
C GLY A 55 -1.87 -2.04 -4.92
N PRO A 56 -0.78 -2.37 -4.20
CA PRO A 56 -0.81 -2.42 -2.75
C PRO A 56 -1.11 -1.08 -2.07
N ILE A 57 -0.83 0.07 -2.68
CA ILE A 57 -1.21 1.38 -2.10
C ILE A 57 -2.74 1.44 -1.95
N ILE A 58 -3.48 1.13 -3.00
CA ILE A 58 -4.94 1.18 -3.00
C ILE A 58 -5.52 0.08 -2.10
N ALA A 59 -5.07 -1.16 -2.28
CA ALA A 59 -5.59 -2.30 -1.52
C ALA A 59 -5.38 -2.12 -0.01
N MET A 60 -4.21 -1.61 0.41
CA MET A 60 -3.91 -1.44 1.83
C MET A 60 -4.52 -0.17 2.43
N ILE A 61 -4.72 0.89 1.65
CA ILE A 61 -5.57 2.01 2.09
C ILE A 61 -6.99 1.51 2.39
N GLU A 62 -7.56 0.71 1.49
CA GLU A 62 -8.94 0.24 1.69
C GLU A 62 -9.04 -0.78 2.82
N ASN A 63 -8.07 -1.69 2.96
CA ASN A 63 -8.01 -2.59 4.12
C ASN A 63 -7.87 -1.81 5.44
N HIS A 64 -7.14 -0.71 5.47
CA HIS A 64 -7.08 0.14 6.66
C HIS A 64 -8.43 0.82 6.97
N ARG A 65 -9.19 1.22 5.94
CA ARG A 65 -10.45 1.95 6.10
C ARG A 65 -11.62 1.05 6.48
N SER A 66 -11.74 -0.11 5.85
CA SER A 66 -12.91 -0.97 5.92
C SER A 66 -12.59 -2.46 6.08
N GLY A 67 -11.35 -2.87 5.85
CA GLY A 67 -10.99 -4.30 5.82
C GLY A 67 -11.45 -5.04 4.56
N LEU A 68 -12.04 -4.37 3.56
CA LEU A 68 -12.75 -5.00 2.44
C LEU A 68 -12.03 -6.18 1.78
N ILE A 69 -10.75 -6.02 1.41
CA ILE A 69 -10.03 -7.08 0.68
C ILE A 69 -9.69 -8.24 1.61
N TRP A 70 -9.37 -7.95 2.88
CA TRP A 70 -9.19 -8.99 3.89
C TRP A 70 -10.48 -9.75 4.17
N GLU A 71 -11.61 -9.06 4.34
CA GLU A 71 -12.90 -9.69 4.58
C GLU A 71 -13.29 -10.61 3.40
N LEU A 72 -13.17 -10.11 2.16
CA LEU A 72 -13.43 -10.92 0.97
C LEU A 72 -12.53 -12.15 0.90
N PHE A 73 -11.21 -11.97 1.04
CA PHE A 73 -10.25 -13.08 0.96
C PHE A 73 -10.46 -14.11 2.08
N MET A 74 -10.63 -13.65 3.32
CA MET A 74 -10.83 -14.51 4.48
C MET A 74 -12.23 -15.11 4.54
N SER A 75 -13.18 -14.64 3.71
CA SER A 75 -14.52 -15.26 3.57
C SER A 75 -14.53 -16.52 2.70
N ALA A 76 -13.51 -16.73 1.86
CA ALA A 76 -13.42 -17.87 0.97
C ALA A 76 -13.24 -19.18 1.77
N PRO A 77 -14.14 -20.18 1.64
CA PRO A 77 -14.03 -21.44 2.36
C PRO A 77 -12.69 -22.15 2.15
N GLU A 78 -12.16 -22.10 0.93
CA GLU A 78 -10.91 -22.75 0.53
C GLU A 78 -9.69 -22.13 1.23
N VAL A 79 -9.72 -20.81 1.47
CA VAL A 79 -8.68 -20.11 2.23
C VAL A 79 -8.71 -20.55 3.69
N ARG A 80 -9.90 -20.60 4.31
CA ARG A 80 -10.05 -21.03 5.70
C ARG A 80 -9.65 -22.49 5.91
N GLU A 81 -10.07 -23.37 5.00
CA GLU A 81 -9.68 -24.77 5.03
C GLU A 81 -8.16 -24.93 4.88
N GLY A 82 -7.55 -24.23 3.92
CA GLY A 82 -6.10 -24.23 3.74
C GLY A 82 -5.34 -23.79 4.99
N LEU A 83 -5.78 -22.71 5.64
CA LEU A 83 -5.20 -22.25 6.91
C LEU A 83 -5.34 -23.29 8.03
N SER A 84 -6.48 -23.97 8.12
CA SER A 84 -6.71 -25.03 9.10
C SER A 84 -5.79 -26.24 8.89
N VAL A 85 -5.61 -26.69 7.64
CA VAL A 85 -4.68 -27.78 7.29
C VAL A 85 -3.24 -27.44 7.67
N LEU A 86 -2.86 -26.16 7.57
CA LEU A 86 -1.55 -25.66 7.95
C LEU A 86 -1.39 -25.40 9.45
N GLY A 87 -2.43 -25.58 10.27
CA GLY A 87 -2.39 -25.40 11.71
C GLY A 87 -2.46 -23.95 12.20
N PHE A 88 -2.93 -23.01 11.37
CA PHE A 88 -3.21 -21.63 11.82
C PHE A 88 -4.49 -21.59 12.67
N VAL A 89 -4.47 -20.80 13.76
CA VAL A 89 -5.52 -20.82 14.81
C VAL A 89 -6.34 -19.53 14.93
N GLU A 90 -5.91 -18.44 14.31
CA GLU A 90 -6.66 -17.18 14.26
C GLU A 90 -7.16 -16.95 12.83
N ILE A 91 -8.48 -16.84 12.69
CA ILE A 91 -9.22 -16.53 11.45
C ILE A 91 -10.13 -15.34 11.74
#